data_AF-A0AA96HNV6-F1
#
_entry.id   AF-A0AA96HNV6-F1
#
_cell.length_a   1.000
_cell.length_b   1.000
_cell.length_c   1.000
_cell.angle_alpha   90.00
_cell.angle_beta   90.00
_cell.angle_gamma   90.00
#
_symmetry.space_group_name_H-M   'P 1'
#
loop_
_entity.id
_entity.type
_entity.pdbx_description
1 polymer ?
#
loop_
_entity_poly.entity_id
_entity_poly.type
_entity_poly.pdbx_seq_one_letter_code
_entity_poly.pdbx_strand_id
1 'polypeptide(L)'
;MIKFMKASTHCLPLSVILRENNIPLSARKVNQVLFERGYLLRMYRQSMKNVEKMKSFYVLSGKGLEYGVNVKNRCHPIQTEPRYNTEKILPLICEISDSLYDRG
;
A
#
# COMPACT_ATOMS: atom_id res chain seq x y z
N MET A 1 -22.21 -15.49 -17.78
CA MET A 1 -22.49 -14.06 -17.54
C MET A 1 -21.18 -13.29 -17.72
N ILE A 2 -21.05 -12.57 -18.84
CA ILE A 2 -19.84 -11.79 -19.13
C ILE A 2 -19.93 -10.51 -18.29
N LYS A 3 -19.09 -10.39 -17.26
CA LYS A 3 -19.00 -9.16 -16.45
C LYS A 3 -18.26 -8.12 -17.27
N PHE A 4 -18.95 -7.05 -17.62
CA PHE A 4 -18.37 -5.83 -18.16
C PHE A 4 -17.29 -5.30 -17.19
N MET A 5 -16.02 -5.37 -17.58
CA MET A 5 -14.95 -4.61 -16.94
C MET A 5 -15.17 -3.14 -17.27
N LYS A 6 -15.69 -2.38 -16.31
CA LYS A 6 -15.58 -0.91 -16.36
C LYS A 6 -14.10 -0.58 -16.32
N ALA A 7 -13.63 0.18 -17.29
CA ALA A 7 -12.36 0.90 -17.20
C ALA A 7 -12.47 1.97 -16.10
N SER A 8 -12.36 1.53 -14.86
CA SER A 8 -12.07 2.36 -13.70
C SER A 8 -10.73 1.89 -13.21
N THR A 9 -9.73 2.78 -13.24
CA THR A 9 -8.42 2.57 -12.65
C THR A 9 -8.58 2.33 -11.14
N HIS A 10 -8.95 1.10 -10.77
CA HIS A 10 -9.31 0.73 -9.41
C HIS A 10 -8.03 0.58 -8.60
N CYS A 11 -7.65 1.64 -7.91
CA CYS A 11 -6.58 1.54 -6.93
C CYS A 11 -7.09 0.78 -5.70
N LEU A 12 -6.46 -0.34 -5.38
CA LEU A 12 -6.85 -1.24 -4.29
C LEU A 12 -5.84 -1.18 -3.13
N PRO A 13 -6.26 -1.48 -1.90
CA PRO A 13 -5.33 -1.69 -0.79
C PRO A 13 -4.37 -2.84 -1.10
N LEU A 14 -3.12 -2.73 -0.66
CA LEU A 14 -2.08 -3.73 -0.93
C LEU A 14 -2.48 -5.14 -0.46
N SER A 15 -3.13 -5.26 0.70
CA SER A 15 -3.61 -6.55 1.22
C SER A 15 -4.64 -7.22 0.32
N VAL A 16 -5.47 -6.43 -0.37
CA VAL A 16 -6.44 -6.93 -1.33
C VAL A 16 -5.72 -7.44 -2.57
N ILE A 17 -4.77 -6.67 -3.12
CA ILE A 17 -3.97 -7.05 -4.29
C ILE A 17 -3.21 -8.35 -4.02
N LEU A 18 -2.53 -8.47 -2.88
CA LEU A 18 -1.76 -9.68 -2.53
C LEU A 18 -2.67 -10.91 -2.44
N ARG A 19 -3.84 -10.77 -1.82
CA ARG A 19 -4.81 -11.87 -1.67
C ARG A 19 -5.43 -12.28 -3.02
N GLU A 20 -5.87 -11.32 -3.83
CA GLU A 20 -6.53 -11.59 -5.12
C GLU A 20 -5.56 -12.20 -6.15
N ASN A 21 -4.27 -11.96 -6.01
CA ASN A 21 -3.22 -12.51 -6.87
C ASN A 21 -2.51 -13.73 -6.25
N ASN A 22 -3.02 -14.27 -5.12
CA ASN A 22 -2.45 -15.42 -4.41
C ASN A 22 -0.96 -15.28 -4.06
N ILE A 23 -0.51 -14.06 -3.75
CA ILE A 23 0.88 -13.77 -3.38
C ILE A 23 1.05 -14.05 -1.89
N PRO A 24 1.93 -15.00 -1.47
CA PRO A 24 2.09 -15.43 -0.08
C PRO A 24 2.92 -14.45 0.77
N LEU A 25 2.77 -13.14 0.53
CA LEU A 25 3.43 -12.08 1.28
C LEU A 25 2.43 -11.35 2.17
N SER A 26 2.88 -10.90 3.33
CA SER A 26 2.06 -10.02 4.16
C SER A 26 2.22 -8.57 3.71
N ALA A 27 1.11 -7.82 3.69
CA ALA A 27 1.15 -6.39 3.38
C ALA A 27 2.12 -5.61 4.30
N ARG A 28 2.33 -6.09 5.53
CA ARG A 28 3.33 -5.53 6.46
C ARG A 28 4.76 -5.65 5.91
N LYS A 29 5.17 -6.85 5.47
CA LYS A 29 6.50 -7.09 4.91
C LYS A 29 6.73 -6.26 3.65
N VAL A 30 5.76 -6.27 2.74
CA VAL A 30 5.86 -5.50 1.48
C VAL A 30 5.91 -3.99 1.75
N ASN A 31 5.06 -3.46 2.63
CA ASN A 31 5.10 -2.04 3.00
C ASN A 31 6.43 -1.64 3.64
N GLN A 32 7.05 -2.53 4.43
CA GLN A 32 8.37 -2.26 4.99
C GLN A 32 9.42 -2.11 3.89
N VAL A 33 9.46 -3.02 2.91
CA VAL A 33 10.40 -2.92 1.79
C VAL A 33 10.10 -1.68 0.92
N LEU A 34 8.83 -1.38 0.66
CA LEU A 34 8.45 -0.17 -0.08
C LEU A 34 8.88 1.11 0.65
N PHE A 35 8.83 1.12 1.98
CA PHE A 35 9.37 2.22 2.79
C PHE A 35 10.90 2.30 2.70
N GLU A 36 11.61 1.18 2.88
CA GLU A 36 13.08 1.12 2.77
C GLU A 36 13.58 1.55 1.38
N ARG A 37 12.81 1.26 0.32
CA ARG A 37 13.10 1.64 -1.07
C ARG A 37 12.55 3.03 -1.47
N GLY A 38 12.00 3.79 -0.53
CA GLY A 38 11.56 5.18 -0.70
C GLY A 38 10.21 5.37 -1.43
N TYR A 39 9.43 4.33 -1.67
CA TYR A 39 8.07 4.42 -2.25
C TYR A 39 7.02 4.86 -1.23
N LEU A 40 7.27 4.60 0.06
CA LEU A 40 6.41 5.01 1.16
C LEU A 40 7.13 5.96 2.10
N LEU A 41 6.36 6.88 2.69
CA LEU A 41 6.77 7.71 3.82
C LEU A 41 5.97 7.30 5.06
N ARG A 42 6.60 7.41 6.23
CA ARG A 42 5.93 7.20 7.51
C ARG A 42 5.49 8.53 8.09
N MET A 43 4.18 8.70 8.22
CA MET A 43 3.56 9.85 8.86
C MET A 43 3.11 9.49 10.27
N TYR A 44 2.98 10.50 11.12
CA TYR A 44 2.59 10.33 12.52
C TYR A 44 1.44 11.27 12.86
N ARG A 45 0.57 10.83 13.77
CA ARG A 45 -0.49 11.65 14.37
C ARG A 45 -0.69 11.27 15.82
N GLN A 46 -1.32 12.16 16.58
CA GLN A 46 -1.89 11.77 17.86
C GLN A 46 -3.08 10.81 17.66
N SER A 47 -3.26 9.89 18.60
CA SER A 47 -4.42 9.01 18.62
C SER A 47 -5.65 9.80 19.07
N MET A 48 -6.70 9.75 18.26
CA MET A 48 -7.98 10.41 18.58
C MET A 48 -8.67 9.84 19.83
N LYS A 49 -8.27 8.66 20.31
CA LYS A 49 -8.80 8.03 21.52
C LYS A 49 -7.93 8.25 22.77
N ASN A 50 -6.65 8.57 22.58
CA ASN A 50 -5.69 8.74 23.67
C ASN A 50 -4.61 9.69 23.17
N VAL A 51 -4.66 10.94 23.63
CA VAL A 51 -3.83 12.05 23.11
C VAL A 51 -2.33 11.87 23.39
N GLU A 52 -1.97 11.07 24.41
CA GLU A 52 -0.57 10.77 24.75
C GLU A 52 0.05 9.73 23.81
N LYS A 53 -0.76 9.01 23.03
CA LYS A 53 -0.28 7.95 22.12
C LYS A 53 -0.17 8.45 20.69
N MET A 54 1.04 8.38 20.14
CA MET A 54 1.27 8.61 18.70
C MET A 54 0.96 7.35 17.88
N LYS A 55 0.35 7.54 16.70
CA LYS A 55 0.07 6.49 15.72
C LYS A 55 0.78 6.81 14.41
N SER A 56 1.55 5.85 13.91
CA SER A 56 2.16 5.94 12.59
C SER A 56 1.26 5.34 11.51
N PHE A 57 1.35 5.88 10.30
CA PHE A 57 0.70 5.32 9.11
C PHE A 57 1.56 5.60 7.88
N TYR A 58 1.35 4.83 6.82
CA TYR A 58 2.08 4.99 5.56
C TYR A 58 1.31 5.86 4.58
N VAL A 59 2.05 6.60 3.76
CA VAL A 59 1.55 7.34 2.60
C VAL A 59 2.52 7.13 1.43
N LEU A 60 2.02 7.18 0.19
CA LEU A 60 2.88 7.18 -0.99
C LEU A 60 3.75 8.43 -1.00
N SER A 61 5.04 8.25 -1.24
CA SER A 61 5.97 9.32 -1.58
C SER A 61 5.73 9.80 -3.02
N GLY A 62 6.45 10.84 -3.47
CA GLY A 62 6.42 11.24 -4.88
C GLY A 62 6.71 10.08 -5.84
N LYS A 63 7.72 9.26 -5.53
CA LYS A 63 8.05 8.02 -6.25
C LYS A 63 6.93 6.98 -6.17
N GLY A 64 6.29 6.85 -5.00
CA GLY A 64 5.19 5.91 -4.80
C GLY A 64 3.92 6.25 -5.60
N LEU A 65 3.68 7.52 -5.92
CA LEU A 65 2.51 7.96 -6.69
C LEU A 65 2.49 7.45 -8.14
N GLU A 66 3.61 6.97 -8.67
CA GLU A 66 3.64 6.31 -9.99
C GLU A 66 2.80 5.03 -10.00
N TYR A 67 2.70 4.36 -8.85
CA TYR A 67 2.07 3.06 -8.68
C TYR A 67 0.66 3.15 -8.07
N GLY A 68 0.20 4.33 -7.69
CA GLY A 68 -1.02 4.46 -6.91
C GLY A 68 -1.38 5.88 -6.48
N VAL A 69 -2.33 5.97 -5.56
CA VAL A 69 -2.83 7.24 -5.02
C VAL A 69 -3.01 7.16 -3.51
N ASN A 70 -2.86 8.30 -2.84
CA ASN A 70 -3.20 8.47 -1.43
C ASN A 70 -4.68 8.84 -1.32
N VAL A 71 -5.49 7.98 -0.70
CA VAL A 71 -6.94 8.19 -0.56
C VAL A 71 -7.26 8.55 0.90
N LYS A 72 -8.11 9.56 1.13
CA LYS A 72 -8.56 9.89 2.49
C LYS A 72 -9.21 8.67 3.17
N ASN A 73 -8.79 8.38 4.39
CA ASN A 73 -9.40 7.35 5.20
C ASN A 73 -10.79 7.84 5.68
N ARG A 74 -11.84 7.06 5.40
CA ARG A 74 -13.23 7.41 5.76
C ARG A 74 -13.45 7.46 7.27
N CYS A 75 -12.79 6.58 8.02
CA CYS A 75 -12.88 6.52 9.47
C CYS A 75 -12.02 7.60 10.14
N HIS A 76 -10.99 8.08 9.45
CA HIS A 76 -10.04 9.04 9.98
C HIS A 76 -9.65 10.10 8.95
N PRO A 77 -10.39 11.22 8.87
CA PRO A 77 -10.29 12.17 7.76
C PRO A 77 -8.91 12.86 7.61
N ILE A 78 -8.09 12.87 8.67
CA ILE A 78 -6.72 13.42 8.68
C ILE A 78 -5.71 12.44 8.07
N GLN A 79 -6.04 11.16 7.96
CA GLN A 79 -5.17 10.17 7.32
C GLN A 79 -5.50 9.97 5.86
N THR A 80 -4.46 9.72 5.10
CA THR A 80 -4.55 9.04 3.82
C THR A 80 -4.05 7.61 3.93
N GLU A 81 -4.57 6.75 3.08
CA GLU A 81 -4.12 5.37 2.90
C GLU A 81 -3.63 5.18 1.47
N PRO A 82 -2.48 4.49 1.28
CA PRO A 82 -1.97 4.18 -0.03
C PRO A 82 -2.88 3.14 -0.70
N ARG A 83 -3.31 3.43 -1.92
CA ARG A 83 -3.98 2.47 -2.80
C ARG A 83 -3.22 2.38 -4.10
N TYR A 84 -3.09 1.17 -4.63
CA TYR A 84 -2.23 0.89 -5.76
C TYR A 84 -3.02 0.47 -6.98
N ASN A 85 -2.58 0.93 -8.15
CA ASN A 85 -3.01 0.33 -9.40
C ASN A 85 -2.39 -1.06 -9.50
N THR A 86 -3.23 -2.09 -9.60
CA THR A 86 -2.82 -3.49 -9.62
C THR A 86 -1.80 -3.80 -10.72
N GLU A 87 -2.04 -3.34 -11.94
CA GLU A 87 -1.16 -3.61 -13.10
C GLU A 87 0.23 -3.00 -12.91
N LYS A 88 0.30 -1.81 -12.29
CA LYS A 88 1.58 -1.12 -12.06
C LYS A 88 2.36 -1.69 -10.88
N ILE A 89 1.69 -2.05 -9.78
CA ILE A 89 2.37 -2.45 -8.55
C ILE A 89 2.84 -3.91 -8.59
N LEU A 90 2.17 -4.79 -9.34
CA LEU A 90 2.51 -6.21 -9.39
C LEU A 90 3.96 -6.48 -9.84
N PRO A 91 4.47 -5.87 -10.93
CA PRO A 91 5.88 -6.02 -11.31
C PRO A 91 6.86 -5.64 -10.20
N LEU A 92 6.58 -4.54 -9.49
CA LEU A 92 7.42 -4.10 -8.36
C LEU A 92 7.34 -5.07 -7.17
N ILE A 93 6.17 -5.67 -6.92
CA ILE A 93 6.01 -6.69 -5.87
C ILE A 93 6.82 -7.94 -6.21
N CYS A 94 6.82 -8.39 -7.48
CA CYS A 94 7.63 -9.52 -7.92
C CYS A 94 9.13 -9.24 -7.70
N GLU A 95 9.62 -8.06 -8.12
CA GLU A 95 11.01 -7.65 -7.90
C GLU A 95 11.39 -7.59 -6.40
N ILE A 96 10.46 -7.13 -5.55
CA ILE A 96 10.65 -7.11 -4.10
C ILE A 96 10.65 -8.54 -3.52
N SER A 97 9.81 -9.41 -4.04
CA SER A 97 9.67 -10.80 -3.58
C SER A 97 11.00 -11.54 -3.71
N ASP A 98 11.69 -11.41 -4.84
CA ASP A 98 12.99 -12.05 -5.08
C ASP A 98 14.01 -11.59 -4.02
N SER A 99 14.08 -10.28 -3.75
CA SER A 99 14.95 -9.72 -2.70
C SER A 99 14.57 -10.10 -1.25
N LEU A 100 13.36 -10.62 -1.03
CA LEU A 100 12.91 -11.13 0.25
C LEU A 100 13.25 -12.61 0.43
N TYR A 101 13.32 -13.38 -0.66
CA TYR A 101 13.76 -14.77 -0.64
C TYR A 101 15.29 -14.90 -0.52
N ASP A 102 16.06 -13.96 -1.07
CA ASP A 102 17.54 -13.96 -0.99
C ASP A 102 18.10 -13.57 0.39
N ARG A 103 17.25 -13.14 1.32
CA ARG A 103 17.64 -12.83 2.72
C ARG A 103 17.39 -13.99 3.69
N GLY A 104 17.15 -15.19 3.16
CA GLY A 104 16.97 -16.45 3.89
C GLY A 104 18.23 -17.29 3.94
#